data_AF-A0A800GJF8-F1
#
_entry.id   AF-A0A800GJF8-F1
#
_cell.length_a   1.000
_cell.length_b   1.000
_cell.length_c   1.000
_cell.angle_alpha   90.00
_cell.angle_beta   90.00
_cell.angle_gamma   90.00
#
_symmetry.space_group_name_H-M   'P 1'
#
loop_
_entity.id
_entity.type
_entity.pdbx_description
1 polymer ?
#
loop_
_entity_poly.entity_id
_entity_poly.type
_entity_poly.pdbx_seq_one_letter_code
_entity_poly.pdbx_strand_id
1 'polypeptide(L)' 'MIAELIGFLVFMLIIAGLAFMPLGYFIYIYTMKDGEPFGDTEPHGDSDSMVLALAEQAVNKVKFLMTRS' A
#
# COMPACT_ATOMS: atom_id res chain seq x y z
N MET A 1 1.30 27.69 -18.63
CA MET A 1 0.11 27.86 -17.78
C MET A 1 -0.82 26.63 -17.76
N ILE A 2 -1.53 26.28 -18.84
CA ILE A 2 -2.49 25.13 -18.82
C ILE A 2 -1.79 23.78 -18.67
N ALA A 3 -0.69 23.54 -19.40
CA ALA A 3 0.05 22.28 -19.32
C ALA A 3 0.67 22.05 -17.92
N GLU A 4 1.17 23.10 -17.28
CA GLU A 4 1.69 23.04 -15.90
C GLU A 4 0.59 22.69 -14.91
N LEU A 5 -0.59 23.30 -15.05
CA LEU A 5 -1.76 23.00 -14.21
C LEU A 5 -2.17 21.53 -14.32
N ILE A 6 -2.22 21.00 -15.54
CA ILE A 6 -2.52 19.58 -15.79
C ILE A 6 -1.45 18.69 -15.16
N GLY A 7 -0.17 19.05 -15.32
CA GLY A 7 0.94 18.32 -14.72
C GLY A 7 0.83 18.22 -13.19
N PHE A 8 0.54 19.34 -12.51
CA PHE A 8 0.34 19.36 -11.07
C PHE A 8 -0.88 18.52 -10.64
N LEU A 9 -1.99 18.62 -11.36
CA LEU A 9 -3.20 17.87 -11.05
C LEU A 9 -2.96 16.35 -11.15
N VAL A 10 -2.29 15.89 -12.21
CA VAL A 10 -1.94 14.47 -12.37
C VAL A 10 -0.98 14.01 -11.26
N PHE A 11 0.03 14.81 -10.92
CA PHE A 11 0.99 14.46 -9.88
C PHE A 11 0.33 14.35 -8.49
N MET A 12 -0.57 15.28 -8.16
CA MET A 12 -1.36 15.24 -6.94
C MET A 12 -2.27 14.02 -6.88
N LEU A 13 -2.90 13.64 -8.00
CA LEU A 13 -3.73 12.44 -8.07
C LEU A 13 -2.90 11.16 -7.84
N ILE A 14 -1.68 11.09 -8.35
CA ILE A 14 -0.78 9.95 -8.12
C ILE A 14 -0.42 9.85 -6.64
N ILE A 15 -0.02 10.97 -6.02
CA ILE A 15 0.32 11.00 -4.58
C ILE A 15 -0.89 10.63 -3.74
N ALA A 16 -2.07 11.19 -4.03
CA ALA A 16 -3.30 10.85 -3.33
C ALA A 16 -3.63 9.36 -3.48
N GLY A 17 -3.57 8.81 -4.70
CA GLY A 17 -3.81 7.40 -4.95
C GLY A 17 -2.89 6.49 -4.15
N LEU A 18 -1.59 6.80 -4.07
CA LEU A 18 -0.64 6.04 -3.27
C LEU A 18 -0.88 6.19 -1.76
N ALA A 19 -1.20 7.40 -1.28
CA ALA A 19 -1.47 7.66 0.13
C ALA A 19 -2.75 6.98 0.63
N PHE A 20 -3.79 6.92 -0.22
CA PHE A 20 -5.07 6.28 0.09
C PHE A 20 -5.12 4.79 -0.28
N MET A 21 -4.09 4.24 -0.94
CA MET A 21 -4.01 2.82 -1.29
C MET A 21 -4.17 1.89 -0.07
N PRO A 22 -3.53 2.12 1.09
CA PRO A 22 -3.74 1.31 2.29
C PRO A 22 -5.19 1.37 2.79
N LEU A 23 -5.81 2.55 2.77
CA LEU A 23 -7.19 2.75 3.18
C LEU A 23 -8.17 1.99 2.27
N GLY A 24 -7.96 2.05 0.96
CA GLY A 24 -8.73 1.25 0.00
C GLY A 24 -8.57 -0.26 0.20
N TYR A 25 -7.34 -0.71 0.50
CA TYR A 25 -7.07 -2.11 0.81
C TYR A 25 -7.81 -2.58 2.06
N PHE A 26 -7.81 -1.78 3.13
CA PHE A 26 -8.58 -2.10 4.34
C PHE A 26 -10.07 -2.22 4.04
N ILE A 27 -10.65 -1.21 3.36
CA ILE A 27 -12.09 -1.24 3.01
C ILE A 27 -12.41 -2.50 2.19
N TYR A 28 -11.58 -2.82 1.20
CA TYR A 28 -11.76 -4.03 0.38
C TYR A 28 -11.82 -5.28 1.25
N ILE A 29 -10.83 -5.50 2.11
CA ILE A 29 -10.80 -6.67 3.01
C ILE A 29 -12.03 -6.73 3.92
N TYR A 30 -12.41 -5.61 4.56
CA TYR A 30 -13.54 -5.57 5.49
C TYR A 30 -14.90 -5.78 4.79
N THR A 31 -14.96 -5.58 3.48
CA THR A 31 -16.19 -5.79 2.69
C THR A 31 -16.30 -7.18 2.07
N MET A 32 -15.25 -8.01 2.14
CA MET A 32 -15.32 -9.40 1.68
C MET A 32 -16.12 -10.24 2.69
N LYS A 33 -17.17 -10.90 2.20
CA LYS A 33 -18.16 -11.66 3.01
C LYS A 33 -17.59 -12.77 3.90
N ASP A 34 -16.40 -13.29 3.56
CA ASP A 34 -15.68 -14.33 4.30
C ASP A 34 -14.24 -13.90 4.65
N GLY A 35 -13.95 -12.60 4.55
CA GLY A 35 -12.62 -12.08 4.90
C GLY A 35 -12.52 -11.98 6.41
N GLU A 36 -11.85 -12.93 7.07
CA GLU A 36 -11.31 -12.68 8.40
C GLU A 36 -10.29 -11.54 8.24
N PRO A 37 -10.59 -10.30 8.67
CA PRO A 37 -9.75 -9.15 8.33
C PRO A 37 -8.34 -9.26 8.94
N PHE A 38 -8.19 -10.19 9.89
CA PHE A 38 -6.96 -10.51 10.62
C PHE A 38 -6.69 -12.02 10.76
N GLY A 39 -7.47 -12.90 10.12
CA GLY A 39 -7.45 -14.34 10.45
C GLY A 39 -7.96 -14.63 11.89
N ASP A 40 -7.84 -15.88 12.35
CA ASP A 40 -7.80 -16.21 13.77
C ASP A 40 -6.77 -15.30 14.46
N THR A 41 -7.22 -14.41 15.34
CA THR A 41 -6.37 -13.50 16.14
C THR A 41 -5.57 -14.22 17.24
N GLU A 42 -5.22 -15.48 17.00
CA GLU A 42 -4.30 -16.31 17.78
C GLU A 42 -2.87 -15.93 17.38
N PRO A 43 -1.92 -15.76 18.31
CA PRO A 43 -0.59 -15.23 18.00
C PRO A 43 0.26 -16.29 17.29
N HIS A 44 0.05 -16.45 15.98
CA HIS A 44 0.89 -17.25 15.13
C HIS A 44 1.95 -16.34 14.52
N GLY A 45 3.11 -16.29 15.17
CA GLY A 45 4.30 -15.57 14.73
C GLY A 45 4.91 -16.04 13.40
N ASP A 46 4.16 -16.74 12.54
CA ASP A 46 4.62 -17.37 11.29
C ASP A 46 3.57 -17.34 10.15
N SER A 47 2.43 -16.64 10.29
CA SER A 47 1.47 -16.56 9.19
C SER A 47 1.94 -15.59 8.11
N ASP A 48 2.23 -16.11 6.91
CA ASP A 48 2.63 -15.37 5.71
C ASP A 48 1.56 -14.33 5.31
N SER A 49 1.63 -13.13 5.89
CA SER A 49 0.78 -12.02 5.50
C SER A 49 1.25 -11.49 4.15
N MET A 50 0.43 -11.69 3.11
CA MET A 50 0.70 -11.15 1.77
C MET A 50 0.88 -9.62 1.79
N VAL A 51 0.24 -8.93 2.74
CA VAL A 51 0.40 -7.48 2.98
C VAL A 51 1.77 -7.18 3.56
N LEU A 52 2.19 -7.94 4.57
CA LEU A 52 3.48 -7.77 5.21
C LEU A 52 4.60 -8.05 4.21
N ALA A 53 4.49 -9.11 3.41
CA ALA A 53 5.45 -9.43 2.36
C ALA A 53 5.52 -8.34 1.28
N LEU A 54 4.37 -7.79 0.86
CA LEU A 54 4.33 -6.70 -0.12
C LEU A 54 4.92 -5.41 0.45
N ALA A 55 4.63 -5.09 1.71
CA ALA A 55 5.17 -3.93 2.42
C ALA A 55 6.69 -4.07 2.61
N GLU A 56 7.16 -5.25 3.02
CA GLU A 56 8.58 -5.53 3.21
C GLU A 56 9.35 -5.47 1.88
N GLN A 57 8.78 -6.00 0.79
CA GLN A 57 9.36 -5.86 -0.55
C GLN A 57 9.40 -4.39 -1.01
N ALA A 58 8.34 -3.62 -0.76
CA ALA A 58 8.30 -2.20 -1.11
C ALA A 58 9.36 -1.41 -0.34
N VAL A 59 9.48 -1.63 0.97
CA VAL A 59 10.49 -1.00 1.83
C VAL A 59 11.90 -1.39 1.40
N ASN A 60 12.15 -2.68 1.11
CA ASN A 60 13.46 -3.14 0.66
C ASN A 60 13.85 -2.57 -0.71
N LYS A 61 12.90 -2.41 -1.64
CA LYS A 61 13.16 -1.73 -2.91
C LYS A 61 13.53 -0.25 -2.71
N VAL A 62 12.83 0.45 -1.83
CA VAL A 62 13.14 1.86 -1.50
C VAL A 62 14.51 1.97 -0.84
N LYS A 63 14.81 1.11 0.14
CA LYS A 63 16.14 1.04 0.78
C LYS A 63 17.24 0.77 -0.23
N PHE A 64 17.07 -0.19 -1.12
CA PHE A 64 18.06 -0.52 -2.15
C PHE A 64 18.33 0.67 -3.09
N LEU A 65 17.28 1.40 -3.48
CA LEU A 65 17.40 2.61 -4.31
C LEU A 65 18.15 3.72 -3.56
N MET A 66 17.87 3.92 -2.27
CA MET A 66 18.55 4.91 -1.43
C MET A 66 20.01 4.57 -1.12
N THR A 67 20.35 3.28 -0.99
CA THR A 67 21.74 2.84 -0.78
C THR A 67 22.57 2.90 -2.06
N ARG A 68 21.93 2.95 -3.24
CA ARG A 68 22.59 3.00 -4.55
C ARG A 68 22.80 4.44 -5.09
N SER A 69 22.22 5.45 -4.45
CA SER A 69 22.47 6.89 -4.71
C SER A 69 23.56 7.43 -3.82
#